data_AF-A0A7J3I5D6-F1
#
_entry.id   AF-A0A7J3I5D6-F1
#
_cell.length_a   1.000
_cell.length_b   1.000
_cell.length_c   1.000
_cell.angle_alpha   90.00
_cell.angle_beta   90.00
_cell.angle_gamma   90.00
#
_symmetry.space_group_name_H-M   'P 1'
#
loop_
_entity.id
_entity.type
_entity.pdbx_description
1 polymer ?
#
loop_
_entity_poly.entity_id
_entity_poly.type
_entity_poly.pdbx_seq_one_letter_code
_entity_poly.pdbx_strand_id
1 'polypeptide(L)'
;MARIAIDIESITSAISRYIGSRAPNLIKSLNTVCLKLYSRSCIELLIYEPQKLRDTLLHYNDTTTTKFIIKYLFLRPIIEENDRETPLDRLATLFIDDAERFREELWKILQKRKTQPSNSNKRKHQEQACLHQIHNSN
;
A
#
# COMPACT_ATOMS: atom_id res chain seq x y z
N MET A 1 -1.02 10.06 -26.82
CA MET A 1 -1.18 9.11 -25.71
C MET A 1 -0.85 9.83 -24.40
N ALA A 2 -1.86 10.12 -23.58
CA ALA A 2 -1.63 10.77 -22.29
C ALA A 2 -0.88 9.80 -21.35
N ARG A 3 0.34 10.16 -20.94
CA ARG A 3 1.07 9.40 -19.91
C ARG A 3 0.34 9.58 -18.59
N ILE A 4 -0.37 8.55 -18.15
CA ILE A 4 -1.01 8.53 -16.83
C ILE A 4 0.11 8.46 -15.79
N ALA A 5 0.52 9.62 -15.27
CA ALA A 5 1.52 9.68 -14.21
C ALA A 5 0.95 9.09 -12.91
N ILE A 6 1.51 7.99 -12.42
CA ILE A 6 1.15 7.44 -11.11
C ILE A 6 1.65 8.40 -10.04
N ASP A 7 0.78 8.71 -9.08
CA ASP A 7 1.11 9.55 -7.94
C ASP A 7 1.80 8.69 -6.85
N ILE A 8 3.09 8.45 -7.08
CA ILE A 8 3.95 7.62 -6.24
C ILE A 8 4.13 8.23 -4.86
N GLU A 9 4.16 9.55 -4.76
CA GLU A 9 4.34 10.27 -3.51
C GLU A 9 3.15 10.02 -2.56
N SER A 10 1.92 10.12 -3.08
CA SER A 10 0.74 9.82 -2.27
C SER A 10 0.71 8.35 -1.83
N ILE A 11 1.08 7.41 -2.69
CA ILE A 11 1.13 5.97 -2.33
C ILE A 11 2.18 5.73 -1.25
N THR A 12 3.35 6.36 -1.41
CA THR A 12 4.45 6.24 -0.45
C THR A 12 4.07 6.80 0.90
N SER A 13 3.38 7.95 0.93
CA SER A 13 2.86 8.55 2.15
C SER A 13 1.79 7.67 2.82
N ALA A 14 0.86 7.10 2.04
CA ALA A 14 -0.17 6.20 2.53
C ALA A 14 0.41 4.95 3.20
N ILE A 15 1.33 4.25 2.51
CA ILE A 15 2.00 3.06 3.03
C ILE A 15 2.82 3.42 4.28
N SER A 16 3.62 4.49 4.21
CA SER A 16 4.48 4.88 5.33
C SER A 16 3.68 5.22 6.59
N ARG A 17 2.57 5.97 6.44
CA ARG A 17 1.65 6.29 7.53
C ARG A 17 0.99 5.03 8.10
N TYR A 18 0.53 4.14 7.22
CA TYR A 18 -0.11 2.89 7.63
C TYR A 18 0.84 2.01 8.44
N ILE A 19 2.02 1.71 7.88
CA ILE A 19 3.02 0.87 8.55
C ILE A 19 3.52 1.54 9.83
N GLY A 20 3.79 2.85 9.80
CA GLY A 20 4.23 3.59 10.97
C GLY A 20 3.25 3.51 12.15
N SER A 21 1.94 3.44 11.88
CA SER A 21 0.90 3.29 12.92
C SER A 21 0.75 1.86 13.46
N ARG A 22 1.17 0.83 12.70
CA ARG A 22 0.96 -0.59 13.03
C ARG A 22 2.21 -1.28 13.56
N ALA A 23 3.35 -0.93 12.97
CA ALA A 23 4.66 -1.50 13.25
C ALA A 23 5.69 -0.37 13.23
N PRO A 24 5.70 0.48 14.27
CA PRO A 24 6.72 1.52 14.40
C PRO A 24 8.11 0.86 14.37
N ASN A 25 9.07 1.54 13.74
CA ASN A 25 10.44 1.07 13.49
C ASN A 25 10.60 0.01 12.38
N LEU A 26 9.60 -0.84 12.10
CA LEU A 26 9.74 -1.87 11.06
C LEU A 26 10.05 -1.25 9.69
N ILE A 27 9.31 -0.22 9.29
CA ILE A 27 9.55 0.46 8.01
C ILE A 27 10.93 1.13 7.95
N LYS A 28 11.43 1.65 9.08
CA LYS A 28 12.75 2.27 9.14
C LYS A 28 13.84 1.21 8.96
N SER A 29 13.76 0.11 9.70
CA SER A 29 14.72 -0.99 9.60
C SER A 29 14.75 -1.60 8.20
N LEU A 30 13.57 -1.88 7.62
CA LEU A 30 13.48 -2.39 6.25
C LEU A 30 14.06 -1.38 5.26
N ASN A 31 13.68 -0.10 5.34
CA ASN A 31 14.20 0.92 4.44
C ASN A 31 15.71 1.07 4.55
N THR A 32 16.31 0.97 5.73
CA THR A 32 17.78 1.00 5.88
C THR A 32 18.44 -0.13 5.08
N VAL A 33 17.87 -1.34 5.11
CA VAL A 33 18.38 -2.48 4.33
C VAL A 33 18.20 -2.26 2.83
N CYS A 34 16.99 -1.88 2.39
CA CYS A 34 16.69 -1.60 0.98
C CYS A 34 17.59 -0.49 0.41
N LEU A 35 17.79 0.60 1.17
CA LEU A 35 18.67 1.71 0.79
C LEU A 35 20.13 1.27 0.71
N LYS A 36 20.60 0.45 1.66
CA LYS A 36 21.98 -0.05 1.65
C LYS A 36 22.25 -0.95 0.45
N LEU A 37 21.30 -1.80 0.06
CA LEU A 37 21.48 -2.78 -1.02
C LEU A 37 21.22 -2.21 -2.42
N TYR A 38 20.26 -1.31 -2.56
CA TYR A 38 19.76 -0.88 -3.87
C TYR A 38 19.61 0.64 -4.03
N SER A 39 20.01 1.42 -3.03
CA SER A 39 19.86 2.90 -3.02
C SER A 39 18.42 3.37 -3.24
N ARG A 40 17.45 2.54 -2.85
CA ARG A 40 16.01 2.80 -2.97
C ARG A 40 15.27 2.37 -1.71
N SER A 41 14.18 3.06 -1.39
CA SER A 41 13.29 2.65 -0.30
C SER A 41 12.57 1.34 -0.66
N CYS A 42 12.11 0.60 0.36
CA CYS A 42 11.37 -0.63 0.10
C CYS A 42 10.05 -0.38 -0.64
N ILE A 43 9.45 0.79 -0.47
CA ILE A 43 8.22 1.17 -1.19
C ILE A 43 8.51 1.40 -2.67
N GLU A 44 9.62 2.07 -3.00
CA GLU A 44 10.05 2.21 -4.40
C GLU A 44 10.37 0.86 -5.03
N LEU A 45 11.07 -0.02 -4.29
CA LEU A 45 11.34 -1.37 -4.77
C LEU A 45 10.05 -2.16 -4.99
N LEU A 46 9.05 -2.07 -4.11
CA LEU A 46 7.75 -2.71 -4.31
C LEU A 46 7.11 -2.33 -5.65
N ILE A 47 7.22 -1.06 -6.05
CA ILE A 47 6.55 -0.52 -7.24
C ILE A 47 7.35 -0.77 -8.52
N TYR A 48 8.67 -0.56 -8.48
CA TYR A 48 9.51 -0.57 -9.67
C TYR A 48 10.24 -1.89 -9.89
N GLU A 49 10.71 -2.50 -8.81
CA GLU A 49 11.62 -3.65 -8.84
C GLU A 49 11.25 -4.68 -7.74
N PRO A 50 10.01 -5.22 -7.75
CA PRO A 50 9.50 -6.04 -6.65
C PRO A 50 10.31 -7.30 -6.41
N GLN A 51 11.01 -7.82 -7.42
CA GLN A 51 11.94 -8.94 -7.27
C GLN A 51 13.03 -8.63 -6.24
N LYS A 52 13.64 -7.43 -6.27
CA LYS A 52 14.69 -7.03 -5.32
C LYS A 52 14.16 -6.98 -3.89
N LEU A 53 12.94 -6.43 -3.72
CA LEU A 53 12.28 -6.42 -2.42
C LEU A 53 11.97 -7.85 -1.95
N ARG A 54 11.45 -8.70 -2.83
CA ARG A 54 11.12 -10.10 -2.52
C ARG A 54 12.36 -10.85 -2.05
N ASP A 55 13.42 -10.78 -2.82
CA ASP A 55 14.67 -11.48 -2.54
C ASP A 55 15.28 -10.98 -1.21
N THR A 56 15.15 -9.68 -0.91
CA THR A 56 15.55 -9.11 0.39
C THR A 56 14.72 -9.68 1.54
N LEU A 57 13.39 -9.69 1.41
CA LEU A 57 12.52 -10.18 2.47
C LEU A 57 12.70 -11.68 2.72
N LEU A 58 12.86 -12.48 1.66
CA LEU A 58 13.12 -13.92 1.74
C LEU A 58 14.52 -14.24 2.28
N HIS A 59 15.49 -13.34 2.13
CA HIS A 59 16.80 -13.53 2.72
C HIS A 59 16.75 -13.47 4.27
N TYR A 60 15.87 -12.65 4.83
CA TYR A 60 15.76 -12.45 6.28
C TYR A 60 14.59 -13.18 6.94
N ASN A 61 13.64 -13.68 6.17
CA ASN A 61 12.39 -14.24 6.66
C ASN A 61 11.98 -15.46 5.83
N ASP A 62 11.17 -16.34 6.40
CA ASP A 62 10.52 -17.39 5.63
C ASP A 62 9.45 -16.83 4.67
N THR A 63 8.99 -17.69 3.76
CA THR A 63 7.95 -17.35 2.77
C THR A 63 6.64 -16.89 3.39
N THR A 64 6.23 -17.49 4.51
CA THR A 64 4.98 -17.16 5.21
C THR A 64 5.07 -15.77 5.82
N THR A 65 6.17 -15.47 6.51
CA THR A 65 6.44 -14.17 7.10
C THR A 65 6.57 -13.09 6.01
N THR A 66 7.25 -13.38 4.91
CA THR A 66 7.36 -12.47 3.76
C THR A 66 6.00 -12.17 3.16
N LYS A 67 5.17 -13.20 2.95
CA LYS A 67 3.81 -13.06 2.43
C LYS A 67 2.94 -12.23 3.38
N PHE A 68 3.07 -12.43 4.69
CA PHE A 68 2.38 -11.63 5.71
C PHE A 68 2.77 -10.14 5.63
N ILE A 69 4.07 -9.84 5.62
CA ILE A 69 4.60 -8.48 5.52
C ILE A 69 4.01 -7.78 4.28
N ILE A 70 4.12 -8.41 3.12
CA ILE A 70 3.65 -7.84 1.86
C ILE A 70 2.12 -7.66 1.88
N LYS A 71 1.37 -8.69 2.27
CA LYS A 71 -0.09 -8.65 2.30
C LYS A 71 -0.63 -7.55 3.21
N TYR A 72 -0.17 -7.52 4.46
CA TYR A 72 -0.83 -6.72 5.49
C TYR A 72 -0.18 -5.36 5.73
N LEU A 73 1.10 -5.18 5.40
CA LEU A 73 1.80 -3.91 5.64
C LEU A 73 1.91 -3.07 4.37
N PHE A 74 2.21 -3.69 3.24
CA PHE A 74 2.41 -2.96 1.98
C PHE A 74 1.15 -2.91 1.12
N LEU A 75 0.52 -4.05 0.86
CA LEU A 75 -0.61 -4.13 -0.08
C LEU A 75 -1.91 -3.61 0.51
N ARG A 76 -2.22 -3.94 1.78
CA ARG A 76 -3.46 -3.50 2.42
C ARG A 76 -3.71 -1.98 2.30
N PRO A 77 -2.77 -1.08 2.65
CA PRO A 77 -3.02 0.36 2.48
C PRO A 77 -3.22 0.77 1.02
N ILE A 78 -2.59 0.09 0.06
CA ILE A 78 -2.80 0.35 -1.37
C ILE A 78 -4.22 -0.06 -1.78
N ILE A 79 -4.64 -1.27 -1.45
CA ILE A 79 -5.95 -1.81 -1.81
C ILE A 79 -7.08 -1.02 -1.16
N GLU A 80 -6.95 -0.68 0.13
CA GLU A 80 -7.94 0.12 0.87
C GLU A 80 -8.16 1.51 0.25
N GLU A 81 -7.11 2.10 -0.35
CA GLU A 81 -7.17 3.42 -1.01
C GLU A 81 -7.57 3.37 -2.49
N ASN A 82 -7.37 2.25 -3.21
CA ASN A 82 -7.48 2.21 -4.67
C ASN A 82 -8.56 1.27 -5.22
N ASP A 83 -8.70 0.07 -4.65
CA ASP A 83 -9.56 -0.98 -5.22
C ASP A 83 -9.88 -2.04 -4.15
N ARG A 84 -11.09 -2.00 -3.59
CA ARG A 84 -11.51 -2.92 -2.51
C ARG A 84 -11.86 -4.32 -3.00
N GLU A 85 -11.96 -4.52 -4.31
CA GLU A 85 -12.34 -5.82 -4.89
C GLU A 85 -11.13 -6.71 -5.15
N THR A 86 -9.92 -6.13 -5.19
CA THR A 86 -8.71 -6.90 -5.47
C THR A 86 -8.37 -7.85 -4.31
N PRO A 87 -8.26 -9.17 -4.56
CA PRO A 87 -7.91 -10.13 -3.51
C PRO A 87 -6.45 -9.97 -3.06
N LEU A 88 -6.25 -9.47 -1.84
CA LEU A 88 -4.92 -9.30 -1.23
C LEU A 88 -4.08 -10.59 -1.25
N ASP A 89 -4.72 -11.74 -1.00
CA ASP A 89 -4.04 -13.04 -1.00
C ASP A 89 -3.48 -13.42 -2.37
N ARG A 90 -4.19 -13.07 -3.46
CA ARG A 90 -3.73 -13.33 -4.82
C ARG A 90 -2.47 -12.52 -5.12
N LEU A 91 -2.49 -11.21 -4.81
CA LEU A 91 -1.32 -10.35 -5.02
C LEU A 91 -0.12 -10.76 -4.17
N ALA A 92 -0.34 -11.09 -2.89
CA ALA A 92 0.75 -11.53 -2.03
C ALA A 92 1.35 -12.87 -2.49
N THR A 93 0.53 -13.75 -3.07
CA THR A 93 1.01 -15.01 -3.68
C THR A 93 1.81 -14.71 -4.95
N LEU A 94 1.29 -13.86 -5.84
CA LEU A 94 2.03 -13.41 -7.03
C LEU A 94 3.37 -12.78 -6.66
N PHE A 95 3.44 -11.98 -5.60
CA PHE A 95 4.70 -11.39 -5.15
C PHE A 95 5.76 -12.44 -4.85
N ILE A 96 5.39 -13.57 -4.24
CA ILE A 96 6.31 -14.67 -3.95
C ILE A 96 6.68 -15.40 -5.24
N ASP A 97 5.68 -15.83 -6.00
CA ASP A 97 5.85 -16.79 -7.08
C ASP A 97 6.35 -16.14 -8.38
N ASP A 98 5.88 -14.94 -8.70
CA ASP A 98 6.12 -14.24 -9.97
C ASP A 98 6.10 -12.71 -9.76
N ALA A 99 7.24 -12.16 -9.37
CA ALA A 99 7.40 -10.74 -9.08
C ALA A 99 7.11 -9.82 -10.29
N GLU A 100 7.30 -10.32 -11.51
CA GLU A 100 7.01 -9.57 -12.74
C GLU A 100 5.49 -9.43 -12.95
N ARG A 101 4.75 -10.55 -12.88
CA ARG A 101 3.27 -10.50 -12.93
C ARG A 101 2.69 -9.71 -11.77
N PHE A 102 3.29 -9.80 -10.58
CA PHE A 102 2.92 -8.96 -9.45
C PHE A 102 3.05 -7.47 -9.80
N ARG A 103 4.16 -7.05 -10.41
CA ARG A 103 4.38 -5.67 -10.84
C ARG A 103 3.27 -5.22 -11.77
N GLU A 104 2.97 -6.00 -12.80
CA GLU A 104 1.94 -5.68 -13.78
C GLU A 104 0.56 -5.48 -13.14
N GLU A 105 0.14 -6.40 -12.26
CA GLU A 105 -1.14 -6.32 -11.57
C GLU A 105 -1.18 -5.12 -10.60
N LEU A 106 -0.09 -4.85 -9.88
CA LEU A 106 0.01 -3.67 -9.01
C LEU A 106 -0.13 -2.38 -9.82
N TRP A 107 0.54 -2.28 -10.97
CA TRP A 107 0.43 -1.11 -11.84
C TRP A 107 -0.99 -0.88 -12.36
N LYS A 108 -1.72 -1.95 -12.71
CA LYS A 108 -3.15 -1.85 -13.09
C LYS A 108 -3.99 -1.23 -11.97
N ILE A 109 -3.76 -1.66 -10.72
CA ILE A 109 -4.50 -1.14 -9.55
C ILE A 109 -4.19 0.34 -9.33
N LEU A 110 -2.91 0.71 -9.37
CA LEU A 110 -2.48 2.08 -9.15
C LEU A 110 -2.98 3.05 -10.24
N GLN A 111 -3.23 2.56 -11.46
CA GLN A 111 -3.80 3.36 -12.55
C GLN A 111 -5.31 3.61 -12.39
N LYS A 112 -6.08 2.67 -11.82
CA LYS A 112 -7.53 2.82 -11.60
C LYS A 112 -7.88 4.02 -10.72
N ARG A 113 -6.98 4.44 -9.83
CA ARG A 113 -7.14 5.58 -8.91
C ARG A 113 -7.57 6.87 -9.60
N LYS A 114 -7.09 7.15 -10.81
CA LYS A 114 -7.37 8.43 -11.49
C LYS A 114 -8.76 8.51 -12.14
N THR A 115 -9.42 7.37 -12.33
CA THR A 115 -10.73 7.32 -12.98
C THR A 115 -11.92 7.44 -12.02
N GLN A 116 -11.68 7.39 -10.69
CA GLN A 116 -12.73 7.66 -9.70
C GLN A 116 -12.48 8.99 -9.00
N PRO A 117 -13.42 9.96 -9.06
CA PRO A 117 -13.29 11.19 -8.29
C PRO A 117 -13.29 10.84 -6.80
N SER A 118 -12.22 11.25 -6.09
CA SER A 118 -12.04 10.96 -4.68
C SER A 118 -13.20 11.53 -3.87
N ASN A 119 -14.08 10.66 -3.38
CA ASN A 119 -15.24 11.01 -2.56
C ASN A 119 -14.84 11.24 -1.08
N SER A 120 -13.66 11.84 -0.85
CA SER A 120 -13.06 12.09 0.47
C SER A 120 -13.83 13.13 1.31
N ASN A 121 -14.85 13.79 0.75
CA ASN A 121 -15.70 14.75 1.47
C ASN A 121 -16.91 14.14 2.20
N LYS A 122 -17.24 12.85 2.02
CA LYS A 122 -18.45 12.30 2.68
C LYS A 122 -18.27 11.92 4.15
N ARG A 123 -17.05 11.70 4.65
CA ARG A 123 -16.84 11.33 6.07
C ARG A 123 -16.90 12.52 7.03
N LYS A 124 -16.64 13.75 6.58
CA LYS A 124 -16.73 14.94 7.45
C LYS A 124 -18.16 15.44 7.66
N HIS A 125 -19.10 15.12 6.77
CA HIS A 125 -20.50 15.53 6.93
C HIS A 125 -21.38 14.53 7.71
N GLN A 126 -20.93 13.30 7.92
CA GLN A 126 -21.72 12.33 8.68
C GLN A 126 -21.52 12.48 10.21
N GLU A 127 -20.37 12.98 10.67
CA GLU A 127 -20.16 13.31 12.10
C GLU A 127 -20.84 14.62 12.52
N GLN A 128 -21.01 15.59 11.61
CA GLN A 128 -21.74 16.83 11.93
C GLN A 128 -23.26 16.63 12.03
N ALA A 129 -23.84 15.66 11.33
CA ALA A 129 -25.27 15.39 11.41
C ALA A 129 -25.70 14.71 12.74
N CYS A 130 -24.79 13.96 13.38
CA CYS A 130 -25.09 13.28 14.66
C CYS A 130 -25.06 14.24 15.87
N LEU A 131 -24.25 15.29 15.83
CA LEU A 131 -24.13 16.24 16.95
C LEU A 131 -25.32 17.20 17.07
N HIS A 132 -26.11 17.41 16.03
CA HIS A 132 -27.28 18.30 16.06
C HIS A 132 -28.56 17.66 16.60
N GLN A 133 -28.61 16.34 16.83
CA GLN A 133 -29.80 15.67 17.39
C GLN A 133 -29.80 15.55 18.91
N ILE A 134 -28.69 15.86 19.59
CA ILE A 134 -28.56 15.69 21.06
C ILE A 134 -29.06 16.92 21.84
N HIS A 135 -29.24 18.08 21.19
CA HIS A 135 -29.59 19.32 21.90
C HIS A 135 -31.08 19.72 21.93
N ASN A 136 -31.99 18.94 21.34
CA ASN A 136 -33.43 19.27 21.30
C ASN A 136 -34.32 18.33 22.13
N SER A 137 -33.77 17.73 23.19
CA SER A 137 -34.57 17.00 24.18
C SER A 137 -34.28 17.55 25.57
N ASN A 138 -34.91 18.68 25.88
CA ASN A 138 -35.26 19.13 27.23
C ASN A 138 -36.38 20.16 27.12
#